data_AF-A0A967NUS5-F1
#
_entry.id   AF-A0A967NUS5-F1
#
_cell.length_a   1.000
_cell.length_b   1.000
_cell.length_c   1.000
_cell.angle_alpha   90.00
_cell.angle_beta   90.00
_cell.angle_gamma   90.00
#
_symmetry.space_group_name_H-M   'P 1'
#
loop_
_entity.id
_entity.type
_entity.pdbx_description
1 polymer ?
#
loop_
_entity_poly.entity_id
_entity_poly.type
_entity_poly.pdbx_seq_one_letter_code
_entity_poly.pdbx_strand_id
1 'polypeptide(L)' 'YKKELLVAGIINGNVFIGLQPRRGFFDDPLSIYHSPDIPFPHHYYGYYRWIRDIFKADVVMHIGKHGTLE' A
#
# COMPACT_ATOMS: atom_id res chain seq x y z
N TYR A 1 -22.56 4.83 4.37
CA TYR A 1 -21.16 4.66 3.93
C TYR A 1 -20.61 3.36 4.51
N LYS A 2 -20.31 2.37 3.66
CA LYS A 2 -19.65 1.13 4.11
C LYS A 2 -18.23 1.47 4.55
N LYS A 3 -17.88 1.13 5.80
CA LYS A 3 -16.53 1.30 6.37
C LYS A 3 -15.61 0.16 5.92
N GLU A 4 -15.44 0.00 4.61
CA GLU A 4 -14.63 -1.07 4.01
C GLU A 4 -13.42 -0.45 3.28
N LEU A 5 -12.23 -0.99 3.50
CA LEU A 5 -11.01 -0.65 2.74
C LEU A 5 -10.82 -1.70 1.65
N LEU A 6 -10.76 -1.25 0.39
CA LEU A 6 -10.62 -2.14 -0.76
C LEU A 6 -9.13 -2.42 -1.03
N VAL A 7 -8.75 -3.70 -1.09
CA VAL A 7 -7.42 -4.13 -1.50
C VAL A 7 -7.54 -4.73 -2.90
N ALA A 8 -7.02 -4.02 -3.90
CA ALA A 8 -7.04 -4.46 -5.28
C ALA A 8 -5.83 -5.34 -5.60
N GLY A 9 -6.07 -6.50 -6.21
CA GLY A 9 -5.04 -7.41 -6.67
C GLY A 9 -5.60 -8.75 -7.11
N ILE A 10 -4.71 -9.63 -7.57
CA ILE A 10 -5.01 -10.99 -8.00
C ILE A 10 -4.37 -11.95 -7.01
N ILE A 11 -5.11 -12.97 -6.58
CA ILE A 11 -4.60 -14.06 -5.76
C ILE A 11 -4.48 -15.31 -6.64
N ASN A 12 -3.28 -15.87 -6.71
CA ASN A 12 -3.01 -17.14 -7.39
C ASN A 12 -2.39 -18.12 -6.40
N GLY A 13 -3.23 -18.90 -5.71
CA GLY A 13 -2.80 -19.75 -4.60
C GLY A 13 -2.16 -18.93 -3.48
N ASN A 14 -0.88 -19.18 -3.19
CA ASN A 14 -0.14 -18.51 -2.12
C ASN A 14 0.53 -17.21 -2.57
N VAL A 15 0.25 -16.73 -3.78
CA VAL A 15 0.83 -15.50 -4.31
C VAL A 15 -0.25 -14.44 -4.47
N PHE A 16 -0.05 -13.29 -3.84
CA PHE A 16 -0.86 -12.10 -4.05
C PHE A 16 -0.07 -11.09 -4.89
N ILE A 17 -0.70 -10.62 -5.97
CA ILE A 17 -0.15 -9.58 -6.86
C ILE A 17 -1.09 -8.38 -6.75
N GLY A 18 -0.65 -7.35 -6.04
CA GLY A 18 -1.43 -6.14 -5.80
C GLY A 18 -0.69 -4.87 -6.21
N LEU A 19 -1.45 -3.80 -6.44
CA LEU A 19 -0.89 -2.47 -6.67
C LEU A 19 -0.73 -1.75 -5.33
N GLN A 20 0.48 -1.27 -5.03
CA GLN A 20 0.74 -0.48 -3.83
C GLN A 20 -0.14 0.79 -3.86
N PRO A 21 -0.94 1.05 -2.81
CA PRO A 21 -1.63 2.32 -2.68
C PRO A 21 -0.62 3.48 -2.66
N ARG A 22 -1.02 4.65 -3.16
CA ARG A 22 -0.15 5.83 -3.13
C ARG A 22 0.04 6.30 -1.68
N ARG A 23 1.27 6.66 -1.32
CA ARG A 23 1.60 7.25 -0.01
C ARG A 23 1.14 8.71 0.13
N GLY A 24 0.92 9.43 -0.97
CA GLY A 24 0.53 10.84 -0.97
C GLY A 24 -0.90 11.12 -1.40
N PHE A 25 -1.31 12.38 -1.22
CA PHE A 25 -2.59 12.91 -1.68
C PHE A 25 -2.59 13.17 -3.19
N PHE A 26 -3.77 13.21 -3.81
CA PHE A 26 -3.94 13.40 -5.25
C PHE A 26 -3.37 14.72 -5.79
N ASP A 27 -3.26 15.75 -4.94
CA ASP A 27 -3.05 17.13 -5.39
C ASP A 27 -1.59 17.63 -5.40
N ASP A 28 -0.61 16.88 -4.86
CA ASP A 28 0.78 17.35 -4.87
C ASP A 28 1.83 16.22 -4.93
N PRO A 29 2.31 15.86 -6.14
CA PRO A 29 3.36 14.85 -6.31
C PRO A 29 4.74 15.28 -5.77
N LEU A 30 5.00 16.57 -5.54
CA LEU A 30 6.27 17.09 -4.99
C LEU A 30 6.31 17.00 -3.47
N SER A 31 5.16 17.16 -2.80
CA SER A 31 5.06 17.08 -1.33
C SER A 31 5.52 15.72 -0.76
N ILE A 32 5.36 14.64 -1.53
CA ILE A 32 5.69 13.26 -1.13
C ILE A 32 7.20 13.06 -0.94
N TYR A 33 8.03 13.79 -1.70
CA TYR A 33 9.49 13.63 -1.68
C TYR A 33 10.20 14.51 -0.64
N HIS A 34 9.56 15.61 -0.19
CA HIS A 34 10.22 16.63 0.64
C HIS A 34 9.58 16.87 2.01
N SER A 35 8.51 16.16 2.35
CA SER A 35 7.82 16.34 3.64
C SER A 35 7.80 15.03 4.44
N PRO A 36 8.76 14.82 5.35
CA PRO A 36 8.80 13.62 6.20
C PRO A 36 7.59 13.49 7.15
N ASP A 37 6.84 14.58 7.35
CA ASP A 37 5.75 14.68 8.34
C ASP A 37 4.35 14.38 7.78
N ILE A 38 4.21 13.98 6.51
CA ILE A 38 2.89 13.66 5.95
C ILE A 38 2.41 12.31 6.50
N PRO A 39 1.28 12.26 7.25
CA PRO A 39 0.75 11.01 7.77
C PRO A 39 0.30 10.11 6.62
N PHE A 40 0.64 8.82 6.73
CA PHE A 40 0.24 7.82 5.73
C PHE A 40 -1.29 7.74 5.62
N PRO A 41 -1.86 7.66 4.40
CA PRO A 41 -3.28 7.44 4.22
C PRO A 41 -3.73 6.13 4.89
N HIS A 42 -4.93 6.11 5.48
CA HIS A 42 -5.49 4.90 6.11
C HIS A 42 -5.56 3.70 5.15
N HIS A 43 -5.72 3.96 3.85
CA HIS A 43 -5.71 2.93 2.82
C HIS A 43 -4.33 2.27 2.66
N TYR A 44 -3.27 3.08 2.70
CA TYR A 44 -1.88 2.59 2.66
C TYR A 44 -1.59 1.68 3.86
N TYR A 45 -1.91 2.14 5.07
CA TYR A 45 -1.70 1.36 6.29
C TYR A 45 -2.55 0.08 6.30
N GLY A 46 -3.83 0.19 5.91
CA GLY A 46 -4.74 -0.95 5.84
C GLY A 46 -4.30 -2.02 4.84
N TYR A 47 -3.73 -1.62 3.71
CA TYR A 47 -3.20 -2.54 2.70
C TYR A 47 -2.08 -3.44 3.27
N TYR A 48 -1.11 -2.86 3.96
CA TYR A 48 -0.02 -3.64 4.56
C TYR A 48 -0.47 -4.48 5.75
N ARG A 49 -1.40 -3.97 6.57
CA ARG A 49 -2.03 -4.76 7.64
C ARG A 49 -2.77 -5.97 7.07
N TRP A 50 -3.48 -5.80 5.95
CA TRP A 50 -4.16 -6.90 5.28
C TRP A 50 -3.19 -7.95 4.74
N ILE A 51 -2.08 -7.53 4.11
CA ILE A 51 -1.03 -8.46 3.64
C ILE A 51 -0.47 -9.29 4.80
N ARG A 52 -0.17 -8.64 5.93
CA ARG A 52 0.46 -9.28 7.08
C ARG A 52 -0.50 -10.17 7.89
N ASP A 53 -1.69 -9.66 8.21
CA ASP A 53 -2.57 -10.31 9.19
C ASP A 53 -3.62 -11.22 8.55
N ILE A 54 -4.09 -10.89 7.33
CA ILE A 54 -5.18 -11.58 6.65
C ILE A 54 -4.65 -12.51 5.57
N PHE A 55 -3.90 -11.97 4.61
CA PHE A 55 -3.25 -12.80 3.58
C PHE A 55 -2.10 -13.63 4.17
N LYS A 56 -1.45 -13.13 5.23
CA LYS A 56 -0.36 -13.79 5.96
C LYS A 56 0.82 -14.13 5.06
N ALA A 57 1.26 -13.16 4.26
CA ALA A 57 2.46 -13.33 3.45
C ALA A 57 3.69 -13.59 4.34
N ASP A 58 4.46 -14.63 4.01
CA ASP A 58 5.77 -14.88 4.62
C ASP A 58 6.82 -13.87 4.13
N VAL A 59 6.71 -13.43 2.88
CA VAL A 59 7.64 -12.50 2.22
C VAL A 59 6.87 -11.50 1.36
N VAL A 60 7.32 -10.24 1.35
CA VAL A 60 6.80 -9.18 0.48
C VAL A 60 7.91 -8.70 -0.44
N MET A 61 7.65 -8.69 -1.76
CA MET A 61 8.58 -8.17 -2.76
C MET A 61 7.99 -6.91 -3.39
N HIS A 62 8.75 -5.82 -3.35
CA HIS A 62 8.43 -4.57 -4.05
C HIS A 62 9.14 -4.56 -5.41
N ILE A 63 8.39 -4.46 -6.50
CA ILE A 63 8.92 -4.43 -7.86
C ILE A 63 8.69 -3.04 -8.44
N GLY A 64 9.75 -2.24 -8.53
CA GLY A 64 9.74 -0.86 -9.03
C GLY A 64 10.98 -0.08 -8.58
N LYS A 65 11.27 1.05 -9.24
CA LYS A 65 12.42 1.91 -8.92
C LYS A 65 12.18 2.87 -7.74
N HIS A 66 10.92 3.05 -7.34
CA HIS A 66 10.49 4.05 -6.38
C HIS A 66 9.34 3.51 -5.51
N GLY A 67 9.62 2.45 -4.73
CA GLY A 67 8.66 2.00 -3.73
C GLY A 67 8.52 3.04 -2.62
N THR A 68 7.30 3.43 -2.26
CA THR A 68 7.09 4.45 -1.19
C THR A 68 7.27 3.91 0.24
N LEU A 69 7.57 2.60 0.38
CA LEU A 69 7.95 1.93 1.63
C LEU A 69 9.47 1.72 1.73
N GLU A 70 10.25 2.14 0.72
CA GLU A 70 11.71 2.20 0.87
C GLU A 70 12.11 3.19 1.98
#